data_AF-A0A963BPF6-F1
#
_entry.id   AF-A0A963BPF6-F1
#
_cell.length_a   1.000
_cell.length_b   1.000
_cell.length_c   1.000
_cell.angle_alpha   90.00
_cell.angle_beta   90.00
_cell.angle_gamma   90.00
#
_symmetry.space_group_name_H-M   'P 1'
#
loop_
_entity.id
_entity.type
_entity.pdbx_description
1 polymer ?
#
loop_
_entity_poly.entity_id
_entity_poly.type
_entity_poly.pdbx_seq_one_letter_code
_entity_poly.pdbx_strand_id
1 'polypeptide(L)'
;TVDISNPATGEEFVLGLKEITLPDGVTRPYSVWLSGNYPRALDGLTRILSLDMRVMDPAWIGMKLRKLLNYPEPLGDFMAFVPGSRKQQNWPSTVAYMAQLIIHRYAMLGVLDEKGYPMREMGILEVPRDANEPKLMQGGLCNECGNHSVIRKDGCDFCTACGAVGTCG
;
A
#
# COMPACT_ATOMS: atom_id res chain seq x y z
N THR A 1 -14.63 1.77 -5.52
CA THR A 1 -14.33 1.89 -6.96
C THR A 1 -14.01 3.34 -7.26
N VAL A 2 -13.37 3.63 -8.39
CA VAL A 2 -13.05 4.99 -8.85
C VAL A 2 -13.07 5.01 -10.37
N ASP A 3 -13.58 6.09 -10.96
CA ASP A 3 -13.64 6.27 -12.40
C ASP A 3 -12.32 6.87 -12.91
N ILE A 4 -11.84 6.36 -14.04
CA ILE A 4 -10.61 6.80 -14.71
C ILE A 4 -10.97 7.17 -16.14
N SER A 5 -10.54 8.37 -16.54
CA SER A 5 -10.68 8.89 -17.90
C SER A 5 -9.34 9.38 -18.39
N ASN A 6 -8.76 8.72 -19.39
CA ASN A 6 -7.56 9.17 -20.09
C ASN A 6 -7.94 9.68 -21.48
N PRO A 7 -8.04 11.00 -21.69
CA PRO A 7 -8.47 11.56 -22.98
C PRO A 7 -7.44 11.39 -24.09
N ALA A 8 -6.15 11.15 -23.77
CA ALA A 8 -5.10 10.98 -24.77
C ALA A 8 -5.24 9.64 -25.53
N THR A 9 -5.62 8.58 -24.82
CA THR A 9 -5.80 7.23 -25.36
C THR A 9 -7.27 6.82 -25.54
N GLY A 10 -8.21 7.65 -25.06
CA GLY A 10 -9.65 7.41 -25.15
C GLY A 10 -10.16 6.38 -24.13
N GLU A 11 -9.41 6.13 -23.06
CA GLU A 11 -9.79 5.16 -22.02
C GLU A 11 -10.81 5.78 -21.06
N GLU A 12 -11.85 5.02 -20.75
CA GLU A 12 -12.92 5.42 -19.84
C GLU A 12 -13.44 4.17 -19.12
N PHE A 13 -12.99 3.98 -17.87
CA PHE A 13 -13.26 2.76 -17.13
C PHE A 13 -13.27 2.96 -15.62
N VAL A 14 -13.86 2.00 -14.92
CA VAL A 14 -13.92 1.93 -13.47
C VAL A 14 -12.82 1.02 -12.96
N LEU A 15 -12.05 1.48 -11.98
CA LEU A 15 -11.12 0.68 -11.18
C LEU A 15 -11.80 0.26 -9.87
N GLY A 16 -11.83 -1.05 -9.61
CA GLY A 16 -12.39 -1.61 -8.39
C GLY A 16 -11.39 -2.43 -7.59
N LEU A 17 -11.39 -2.26 -6.27
CA LEU A 17 -10.67 -3.09 -5.31
C LEU A 17 -11.69 -3.87 -4.48
N LYS A 18 -11.45 -5.18 -4.31
CA LYS A 18 -12.17 -5.97 -3.32
C LYS A 18 -11.32 -6.11 -2.08
N GLU A 19 -11.96 -5.93 -0.93
CA GLU A 19 -11.31 -5.91 0.38
C GLU A 19 -11.84 -7.03 1.25
N ILE A 20 -11.00 -7.48 2.17
CA ILE A 20 -11.35 -8.46 3.19
C ILE A 20 -10.81 -8.00 4.54
N THR A 21 -11.62 -8.17 5.58
CA THR A 21 -11.21 -7.97 6.97
C THR A 21 -10.70 -9.29 7.51
N LEU A 22 -9.46 -9.31 7.99
CA LEU A 22 -8.80 -10.47 8.57
C LEU A 22 -9.21 -10.64 10.05
N PRO A 23 -8.97 -11.82 10.66
CA PRO A 23 -9.29 -12.06 12.08
C PRO A 23 -8.57 -11.13 13.07
N ASP A 24 -7.45 -10.54 12.68
CA ASP A 24 -6.71 -9.53 13.45
C ASP A 24 -7.34 -8.12 13.38
N GLY A 25 -8.46 -7.98 12.65
CA GLY A 25 -9.18 -6.72 12.44
C GLY A 25 -8.64 -5.86 11.29
N VAL A 26 -7.52 -6.24 10.67
CA VAL A 26 -6.93 -5.48 9.57
C VAL A 26 -7.71 -5.72 8.28
N THR A 27 -8.11 -4.64 7.61
CA THR A 27 -8.75 -4.72 6.29
C THR A 27 -7.72 -4.48 5.20
N ARG A 28 -7.67 -5.38 4.21
CA ARG A 28 -6.72 -5.30 3.09
C ARG A 28 -7.39 -5.60 1.74
N PRO A 29 -6.94 -4.96 0.65
CA PRO A 29 -7.32 -5.38 -0.69
C PRO A 29 -6.77 -6.77 -1.02
N TYR A 30 -7.57 -7.60 -1.70
CA TYR A 30 -7.18 -8.96 -2.14
C TYR A 30 -7.38 -9.22 -3.64
N SER A 31 -8.03 -8.30 -4.35
CA SER A 31 -8.15 -8.34 -5.80
C SER A 31 -8.47 -6.97 -6.37
N VAL A 32 -8.08 -6.76 -7.63
CA VAL A 32 -8.37 -5.59 -8.45
C VAL A 32 -9.08 -6.03 -9.73
N TRP A 33 -10.04 -5.23 -10.18
CA TRP A 33 -10.77 -5.45 -11.43
C TRP A 33 -11.05 -4.13 -12.15
N LEU A 34 -11.24 -4.20 -13.46
CA LEU A 34 -11.58 -3.08 -14.32
C LEU A 34 -12.92 -3.34 -15.02
N SER A 35 -13.62 -2.27 -15.38
CA SER A 35 -14.84 -2.35 -16.20
C SER A 35 -15.02 -1.09 -17.03
N GLY A 36 -15.22 -1.22 -18.33
CA GLY A 36 -15.37 -0.09 -19.26
C GLY A 36 -14.45 -0.22 -20.46
N ASN A 37 -14.05 0.91 -21.03
CA ASN A 37 -13.14 0.97 -22.17
C ASN A 37 -11.69 1.14 -21.69
N TYR A 38 -10.88 0.10 -21.83
CA TYR A 38 -9.47 0.10 -21.45
C TYR A 38 -8.66 -0.91 -22.29
N PRO A 39 -7.32 -0.79 -22.38
CA PRO A 39 -6.50 -1.70 -23.16
C PRO A 39 -6.52 -3.11 -22.55
N ARG A 40 -6.77 -4.14 -23.37
CA ARG A 40 -6.80 -5.55 -22.93
C ARG A 40 -5.52 -6.02 -22.22
N ALA A 41 -4.39 -5.36 -22.46
CA ALA A 41 -3.15 -5.63 -21.74
C ALA A 41 -3.29 -5.43 -20.21
N LEU A 42 -4.18 -4.54 -19.77
CA LEU A 42 -4.45 -4.30 -18.35
C LEU A 42 -5.14 -5.49 -17.66
N ASP A 43 -5.79 -6.41 -18.40
CA ASP A 43 -6.34 -7.64 -17.82
C ASP A 43 -5.22 -8.51 -17.22
N GLY A 44 -4.08 -8.60 -17.91
CA GLY A 44 -2.91 -9.32 -17.41
C GLY A 44 -2.31 -8.65 -16.17
N LEU A 45 -2.18 -7.32 -16.21
CA LEU A 45 -1.67 -6.53 -15.09
C LEU A 45 -2.55 -6.69 -13.85
N THR A 46 -3.86 -6.51 -13.98
CA THR A 46 -4.82 -6.62 -12.86
C THR A 46 -4.87 -8.04 -12.29
N ARG A 47 -4.70 -9.06 -13.13
CA ARG A 47 -4.56 -10.45 -12.66
C ARG A 47 -3.31 -10.65 -11.82
N ILE A 48 -2.16 -10.14 -12.26
CA ILE A 48 -0.89 -10.26 -11.52
C ILE A 48 -0.97 -9.48 -10.21
N LEU A 49 -1.44 -8.22 -10.24
CA LEU A 49 -1.64 -7.43 -9.02
C LEU A 49 -2.57 -8.13 -8.03
N SER A 50 -3.67 -8.73 -8.50
CA SER A 50 -4.56 -9.50 -7.63
C SER A 50 -3.89 -10.70 -6.97
N LEU A 51 -2.90 -11.33 -7.62
CA LEU A 51 -2.12 -12.40 -7.00
C LEU A 51 -1.18 -11.83 -5.93
N ASP A 52 -0.48 -10.74 -6.23
CA ASP A 52 0.41 -10.07 -5.27
C ASP A 52 -0.33 -9.53 -4.04
N MET A 53 -1.57 -9.04 -4.21
CA MET A 53 -2.42 -8.57 -3.11
C MET A 53 -2.76 -9.68 -2.10
N ARG A 54 -2.65 -10.96 -2.48
CA ARG A 54 -2.88 -12.11 -1.60
C ARG A 54 -1.62 -12.59 -0.89
N VAL A 55 -0.45 -12.12 -1.29
CA VAL A 55 0.80 -12.40 -0.57
C VAL A 55 0.71 -11.78 0.81
N MET A 56 1.02 -12.55 1.85
CA MET A 56 0.90 -12.10 3.25
C MET A 56 1.53 -10.72 3.45
N ASP A 57 2.79 -10.55 3.06
CA ASP A 57 3.57 -9.31 3.22
C ASP A 57 3.15 -8.16 2.29
N PRO A 58 2.60 -7.04 2.81
CA PRO A 58 2.27 -5.85 2.02
C PRO A 58 3.47 -5.20 1.34
N ALA A 59 4.69 -5.43 1.83
CA ALA A 59 5.92 -4.93 1.19
C ALA A 59 6.01 -5.38 -0.28
N TRP A 60 5.50 -6.57 -0.58
CA TRP A 60 5.52 -7.17 -1.91
C TRP A 60 4.71 -6.36 -2.92
N ILE A 61 3.44 -6.13 -2.62
CA ILE A 61 2.56 -5.31 -3.47
C ILE A 61 3.03 -3.85 -3.50
N GLY A 62 3.49 -3.31 -2.36
CA GLY A 62 4.03 -1.95 -2.27
C GLY A 62 5.22 -1.75 -3.22
N MET A 63 6.19 -2.67 -3.23
CA MET A 63 7.34 -2.61 -4.14
C MET A 63 6.91 -2.60 -5.61
N LYS A 64 5.94 -3.45 -5.98
CA LYS A 64 5.47 -3.51 -7.36
C LYS A 64 4.75 -2.22 -7.76
N LEU A 65 3.85 -1.72 -6.92
CA LEU A 65 3.13 -0.46 -7.19
C LEU A 65 4.09 0.73 -7.30
N ARG A 66 5.10 0.83 -6.43
CA ARG A 66 6.11 1.90 -6.52
C ARG A 66 6.87 1.91 -7.85
N LYS A 67 7.17 0.73 -8.41
CA LYS A 67 7.79 0.63 -9.75
C LYS A 67 6.87 1.08 -10.88
N LEU A 68 5.55 0.93 -10.71
CA LEU A 68 4.56 1.34 -11.71
C LEU A 68 4.29 2.86 -11.72
N LEU A 69 4.56 3.56 -10.61
CA LEU A 69 4.33 5.02 -10.50
C LEU A 69 5.01 5.86 -11.58
N ASN A 70 6.13 5.39 -12.12
CA ASN A 70 6.91 6.10 -13.14
C ASN A 70 6.94 5.35 -14.48
N TYR A 71 6.07 4.37 -14.68
CA TYR A 71 5.99 3.64 -15.95
C TYR A 71 5.43 4.57 -17.05
N PRO A 72 6.15 4.81 -18.16
CA PRO A 72 5.64 5.60 -19.26
C PRO A 72 4.86 4.75 -20.26
N GLU A 73 3.72 5.24 -20.72
CA GLU A 73 3.00 4.70 -21.87
C GLU A 73 3.18 5.67 -23.06
N PRO A 74 3.49 5.20 -24.28
CA PRO A 74 3.62 6.10 -25.44
C PRO A 74 2.32 6.87 -25.68
N LEU A 75 2.39 8.21 -25.59
CA LEU A 75 1.22 9.10 -25.71
C LEU A 75 0.09 8.79 -24.69
N GLY A 76 0.44 8.16 -23.57
CA GLY A 76 -0.51 7.79 -22.52
C GLY A 76 -0.48 8.72 -21.31
N ASP A 77 0.32 9.78 -21.33
CA ASP A 77 0.36 10.75 -20.24
C ASP A 77 -0.86 11.66 -20.23
N PHE A 78 -1.35 11.98 -19.03
CA PHE A 78 -2.56 12.78 -18.87
C PHE A 78 -2.64 13.47 -17.50
N MET A 79 -3.40 14.56 -17.44
CA MET A 79 -3.67 15.28 -16.21
C MET A 79 -4.78 14.62 -15.40
N ALA A 80 -4.54 14.34 -14.12
CA ALA A 80 -5.55 13.85 -13.20
C ALA A 80 -5.31 14.34 -11.75
N PHE A 81 -6.34 14.25 -10.92
CA PHE A 81 -6.25 14.64 -9.51
C PHE A 81 -5.32 13.73 -8.73
N VAL A 82 -4.50 14.33 -7.87
CA VAL A 82 -3.72 13.61 -6.87
C VAL A 82 -4.68 13.08 -5.81
N PRO A 83 -4.74 11.75 -5.57
CA PRO A 83 -5.67 11.19 -4.58
C PRO A 83 -5.50 11.80 -3.19
N GLY A 84 -6.61 12.19 -2.55
CA GLY A 84 -6.59 12.91 -1.27
C GLY A 84 -6.32 14.42 -1.38
N SER A 85 -6.08 14.95 -2.57
CA SER A 85 -5.82 16.37 -2.80
C SER A 85 -6.81 16.99 -3.80
N ARG A 86 -6.91 18.33 -3.77
CA ARG A 86 -7.58 19.11 -4.83
C ARG A 86 -6.64 19.49 -5.97
N LYS A 87 -5.35 19.15 -5.87
CA LYS A 87 -4.35 19.42 -6.90
C LYS A 87 -4.45 18.40 -8.02
N GLN A 88 -4.22 18.85 -9.24
CA GLN A 88 -4.01 17.98 -10.41
C GLN A 88 -2.54 18.01 -10.79
N GLN A 89 -2.06 16.91 -11.36
CA GLN A 89 -0.71 16.80 -11.92
C GLN A 89 -0.76 15.94 -13.18
N ASN A 90 0.32 16.01 -13.97
CA ASN A 90 0.48 15.10 -15.11
C ASN A 90 0.95 13.74 -14.60
N TRP A 91 0.29 12.67 -15.02
CA TRP A 91 0.68 11.29 -14.77
C TRP A 91 1.29 10.71 -16.04
N PRO A 92 2.38 9.92 -15.95
CA PRO A 92 3.11 9.44 -17.13
C PRO A 92 2.36 8.34 -17.92
N SER A 93 1.30 7.78 -17.34
CA SER A 93 0.52 6.68 -17.92
C SER A 93 -0.75 6.40 -17.12
N THR A 94 -1.70 5.69 -17.73
CA THR A 94 -2.88 5.15 -17.02
C THR A 94 -2.44 4.17 -15.93
N VAL A 95 -1.44 3.34 -16.22
CA VAL A 95 -0.87 2.38 -15.26
C VAL A 95 -0.30 3.08 -14.02
N ALA A 96 0.43 4.18 -14.21
CA ALA A 96 0.96 4.97 -13.10
C ALA A 96 -0.15 5.57 -12.23
N TYR A 97 -1.20 6.09 -12.86
CA TYR A 97 -2.34 6.62 -12.13
C TYR A 97 -3.11 5.54 -11.36
N MET A 98 -3.34 4.37 -11.96
CA MET A 98 -3.89 3.21 -11.27
C MET A 98 -3.04 2.81 -10.07
N ALA A 99 -1.71 2.78 -10.21
CA ALA A 99 -0.82 2.46 -9.11
C ALA A 99 -0.94 3.44 -7.95
N GLN A 100 -1.02 4.75 -8.24
CA GLN A 100 -1.23 5.78 -7.22
C GLN A 100 -2.57 5.60 -6.50
N LEU A 101 -3.66 5.35 -7.23
CA LEU A 101 -4.99 5.13 -6.65
C LEU A 101 -5.02 3.90 -5.72
N ILE A 102 -4.35 2.82 -6.13
CA ILE A 102 -4.22 1.62 -5.31
C ILE A 102 -3.40 1.94 -4.05
N ILE A 103 -2.22 2.58 -4.17
CA ILE A 103 -1.41 2.99 -3.00
C ILE A 103 -2.24 3.84 -2.04
N HIS A 104 -2.98 4.82 -2.57
CA HIS A 104 -3.83 5.69 -1.74
C HIS A 104 -4.89 4.88 -0.98
N ARG A 105 -5.51 3.87 -1.60
CA ARG A 105 -6.45 3.00 -0.89
C ARG A 105 -5.77 2.17 0.20
N TYR A 106 -4.57 1.63 -0.06
CA TYR A 106 -3.78 0.95 0.96
C TYR A 106 -3.40 1.88 2.12
N ALA A 107 -3.12 3.16 1.85
CA ALA A 107 -2.84 4.18 2.85
C ALA A 107 -4.05 4.50 3.72
N MET A 108 -5.23 4.65 3.12
CA MET A 108 -6.48 4.83 3.85
C MET A 108 -6.82 3.65 4.77
N LEU A 109 -6.37 2.44 4.42
CA LEU A 109 -6.55 1.23 5.23
C LEU A 109 -5.44 1.03 6.29
N GLY A 110 -4.44 1.92 6.35
CA GLY A 110 -3.32 1.82 7.30
C GLY A 110 -2.36 0.66 7.02
N VAL A 111 -2.37 0.12 5.80
CA VAL A 111 -1.53 -1.04 5.41
C VAL A 111 -0.21 -0.58 4.80
N LEU A 112 -0.26 0.42 3.91
CA LEU A 112 0.91 1.12 3.38
C LEU A 112 0.87 2.59 3.83
N ASP A 113 1.96 3.33 3.67
CA ASP A 113 1.98 4.78 3.74
C ASP A 113 1.62 5.40 2.37
N GLU A 114 1.56 6.74 2.31
CA GLU A 114 1.25 7.47 1.06
C GLU A 114 2.32 7.28 -0.03
N LYS A 115 3.52 6.82 0.32
CA LYS A 115 4.62 6.52 -0.61
C LYS A 115 4.62 5.04 -1.04
N GLY A 116 3.70 4.23 -0.52
CA GLY A 116 3.57 2.80 -0.82
C GLY A 116 4.52 1.89 -0.04
N TYR A 117 5.10 2.33 1.08
CA TYR A 117 5.89 1.50 2.00
C TYR A 117 4.99 0.88 3.08
N PRO A 118 5.31 -0.34 3.57
CA PRO A 118 4.49 -0.99 4.58
C PRO A 118 4.52 -0.23 5.92
N MET A 119 3.35 -0.05 6.54
CA MET A 119 3.24 0.56 7.88
C MET A 119 3.77 -0.36 8.99
N ARG A 120 3.83 -1.67 8.73
CA ARG A 120 4.38 -2.69 9.64
C ARG A 120 5.19 -3.70 8.82
N GLU A 121 6.39 -4.02 9.27
CA GLU A 121 7.23 -5.03 8.64
C GLU A 121 6.86 -6.43 9.14
N MET A 122 6.67 -7.37 8.21
CA MET A 122 6.48 -8.79 8.55
C MET A 122 7.73 -9.64 8.32
N GLY A 123 8.80 -9.06 7.77
CA GLY A 123 10.11 -9.70 7.64
C GLY A 123 10.22 -10.78 6.57
N ILE A 124 9.22 -10.93 5.68
CA ILE A 124 9.30 -11.86 4.54
C ILE A 124 10.11 -11.23 3.40
N LEU A 125 9.96 -9.92 3.19
CA LEU A 125 10.72 -9.18 2.20
C LEU A 125 11.49 -8.04 2.86
N GLU A 126 12.82 -8.03 2.70
CA GLU A 126 13.62 -6.88 3.10
C GLU A 126 13.39 -5.73 2.11
N VAL A 127 12.82 -4.63 2.59
CA VAL A 127 12.67 -3.42 1.80
C VAL A 127 13.98 -2.63 1.89
N PRO A 128 14.63 -2.29 0.76
CA PRO A 128 15.79 -1.40 0.78
C PRO A 128 15.36 -0.05 1.36
N ARG A 129 15.87 0.29 2.53
CA ARG A 129 15.68 1.59 3.19
C ARG A 129 16.93 2.43 3.02
N ASP A 130 16.76 3.75 2.97
CA ASP A 130 17.89 4.66 3.17
C ASP A 130 18.51 4.40 4.54
N ALA A 131 19.84 4.42 4.63
CA ALA A 131 20.57 4.07 5.86
C ALA A 131 20.19 4.93 7.08
N ASN A 132 19.56 6.08 6.85
CA ASN A 132 19.10 7.02 7.89
C ASN A 132 17.64 6.85 8.30
N GLU A 133 16.85 5.95 7.70
CA GLU A 133 15.47 5.73 8.13
C GLU A 133 15.41 4.80 9.34
N PRO A 134 14.73 5.19 10.44
CA PRO A 134 14.62 4.35 11.62
C PRO A 134 13.83 3.08 11.27
N LYS A 135 14.38 1.92 11.62
CA LYS A 135 13.69 0.64 11.42
C LYS A 135 12.39 0.63 12.23
N LEU A 136 11.26 0.47 11.55
CA LEU A 136 9.96 0.20 12.19
C LEU A 136 9.99 -1.22 12.77
N MET A 137 10.60 -1.35 13.95
CA MET A 137 10.61 -2.61 14.69
C MET A 137 9.24 -2.83 15.34
N GLN A 138 8.62 -3.96 15.03
CA GLN A 138 7.46 -4.44 15.78
C GLN A 138 7.89 -4.72 17.22
N GLY A 139 7.21 -4.11 18.19
CA GLY A 139 7.42 -4.44 19.60
C GLY A 139 6.91 -5.84 19.94
N GLY A 140 7.40 -6.41 21.04
CA GLY A 140 6.84 -7.63 21.62
C GLY A 140 5.37 -7.47 22.00
N LEU A 141 4.67 -8.59 22.16
CA LEU A 141 3.30 -8.61 22.68
C LEU A 141 3.29 -8.11 24.14
N CYS A 142 2.45 -7.14 24.44
CA CYS A 142 2.21 -6.71 25.81
C CYS A 142 1.24 -7.66 26.50
N ASN A 143 1.65 -8.26 27.60
CA ASN A 143 0.81 -9.16 28.40
C ASN A 143 -0.32 -8.43 29.15
N GLU A 144 -0.28 -7.10 29.26
CA GLU A 144 -1.35 -6.33 29.92
C GLU A 144 -2.41 -5.84 28.94
N CYS A 145 -2.01 -5.20 27.83
CA CYS A 145 -2.95 -4.60 26.89
C CYS A 145 -3.12 -5.37 25.57
N GLY A 146 -2.36 -6.46 25.38
CA GLY A 146 -2.44 -7.30 24.18
C GLY A 146 -1.88 -6.68 22.90
N ASN A 147 -1.29 -5.48 22.96
CA ASN A 147 -0.76 -4.79 21.78
C ASN A 147 0.72 -5.14 21.53
N HIS A 148 1.15 -5.22 20.28
CA HIS A 148 2.53 -5.52 19.88
C HIS A 148 3.43 -4.28 19.94
N SER A 149 3.57 -3.73 21.14
CA SER A 149 4.19 -2.44 21.41
C SER A 149 5.20 -2.46 22.56
N VAL A 150 5.65 -3.66 22.99
CA VAL A 150 6.70 -3.80 24.00
C VAL A 150 8.07 -3.57 23.36
N ILE A 151 8.82 -2.61 23.87
CA ILE A 151 10.20 -2.30 23.47
C ILE A 151 11.12 -2.46 24.68
N ARG A 152 12.41 -2.74 24.46
CA ARG A 152 13.40 -2.68 25.55
C ARG A 152 13.84 -1.22 25.73
N LYS A 153 13.51 -0.62 26.87
CA LYS A 153 13.90 0.74 27.24
C LYS A 153 14.56 0.72 28.62
N ASP A 154 15.78 1.26 28.71
CA ASP A 154 16.53 1.38 29.97
C ASP A 154 16.73 0.03 30.71
N GLY A 155 16.89 -1.06 29.96
CA GLY A 155 17.04 -2.42 30.52
C GLY A 155 15.73 -3.11 30.89
N CYS A 156 14.57 -2.44 30.74
CA CYS A 156 13.27 -3.01 31.03
C CYS A 156 12.42 -3.18 29.78
N ASP A 157 11.59 -4.22 29.75
CA ASP A 157 10.53 -4.33 28.77
C ASP A 157 9.47 -3.23 29.06
N PHE A 158 9.16 -2.39 28.08
CA PHE A 158 8.26 -1.23 28.24
C PHE A 158 7.24 -1.20 27.11
N CYS A 159 5.94 -1.18 27.45
CA CYS A 159 4.87 -1.05 26.48
C CYS A 159 4.62 0.42 26.12
N THR A 160 4.85 0.81 24.87
CA THR A 160 4.60 2.18 24.42
C THR A 160 3.12 2.53 24.28
N ALA A 161 2.21 1.55 24.29
CA ALA A 161 0.77 1.77 24.17
C ALA A 161 0.07 2.01 25.52
N CYS A 162 0.40 1.25 26.56
CA CYS A 162 -0.25 1.35 27.88
C CYS A 162 0.69 1.80 29.01
N GLY A 163 2.00 1.91 28.75
CA GLY A 163 2.99 2.30 29.74
C GLY A 163 3.42 1.18 30.69
N ALA A 164 2.96 -0.06 30.50
CA ALA A 164 3.34 -1.20 31.34
C ALA A 164 4.85 -1.46 31.27
N VAL A 165 5.47 -1.68 32.43
CA VAL A 165 6.88 -2.06 32.57
C VAL A 165 6.94 -3.52 32.99
N GLY A 166 7.56 -4.35 32.15
CA GLY A 166 7.79 -5.77 32.37
C GLY A 166 9.14 -6.04 33.01
N THR A 167 9.73 -7.19 32.67
CA THR A 167 11.00 -7.65 33.21
C THR A 167 12.14 -6.69 32.92
N CYS A 168 12.91 -6.36 33.96
CA CYS A 168 14.14 -5.57 33.89
C CYS A 168 15.36 -6.47 34.03
N GLY A 169 16.28 -6.42 33.08
CA GLY A 169 17.50 -7.23 33.03
C GLY A 169 18.51 -6.72 32.02
#